data_AF-A0AAV6XV39-F1
#
_entry.id   AF-A0AAV6XV39-F1
#
_cell.length_a   1.000
_cell.length_b   1.000
_cell.length_c   1.000
_cell.angle_alpha   90.00
_cell.angle_beta   90.00
_cell.angle_gamma   90.00
#
_symmetry.space_group_name_H-M   'P 1'
#
loop_
_entity.id
_entity.type
_entity.pdbx_description
1 polymer ?
#
loop_
_entity_poly.entity_id
_entity_poly.type
_entity_poly.pdbx_seq_one_letter_code
_entity_poly.pdbx_strand_id
1 'polypeptide(L)'
;MASSKAPINIALTFFISIFLILISHSDAGKISIYWGQNEGEGSLAETCATGNYEFVNIAFLPTFGNGQTPMINLAGHCDPSINGCTHLSSDIKSCQAKGIKVILSIGGGAGSYYLNSVDDARQVATYLWNNFLGGKSSSRPLGGAVLDGIDFDIEVFLITCGSNSIIILLVSSPLERSVLRKLGMIGIRFLRGRYSWDYRRLLKLRELDS
;
A
#
# COMPACT_ATOMS: atom_id res chain seq x y z
N MET A 1 64.31 29.01 19.54
CA MET A 1 63.39 28.63 18.43
C MET A 1 62.27 27.78 19.01
N ALA A 2 61.09 28.35 19.24
CA ALA A 2 59.92 27.60 19.68
C ALA A 2 59.18 27.09 18.43
N SER A 3 59.16 25.77 18.24
CA SER A 3 58.46 25.12 17.14
C SER A 3 56.97 25.05 17.48
N SER A 4 56.14 25.89 16.85
CA SER A 4 54.69 25.79 16.96
C SER A 4 54.22 24.55 16.20
N LYS A 5 53.88 23.48 16.92
CA LYS A 5 53.18 22.33 16.34
C LYS A 5 51.80 22.79 15.91
N ALA A 6 51.62 23.03 14.61
CA ALA A 6 50.30 23.32 14.05
C ALA A 6 49.32 22.18 14.43
N PRO A 7 48.03 22.48 14.66
CA PRO A 7 47.09 21.54 15.24
C PRO A 7 46.62 20.54 14.18
N ILE A 8 47.43 19.51 13.93
CA ILE A 8 47.15 18.38 13.02
C ILE A 8 45.76 17.77 13.32
N ASN A 9 45.32 17.82 14.58
CA ASN A 9 44.00 17.36 15.01
C ASN A 9 42.84 18.15 14.39
N ILE A 10 43.00 19.46 14.18
CA ILE A 10 41.92 20.32 13.62
C ILE A 10 41.69 19.99 12.15
N ALA A 11 42.77 19.82 11.39
CA ALA A 11 42.70 19.43 9.97
C ALA A 11 42.05 18.05 9.80
N LEU A 12 42.40 17.09 10.66
CA LEU A 12 41.83 15.74 10.61
C LEU A 12 40.32 15.74 10.95
N THR A 13 39.90 16.47 11.98
CA THR A 13 38.47 16.61 12.29
C THR A 13 37.69 17.29 11.17
N PHE A 14 38.30 18.25 10.47
CA PHE A 14 37.66 18.93 9.35
C PHE A 14 37.44 17.98 8.16
N PHE A 15 38.44 17.16 7.84
CA PHE A 15 38.33 16.13 6.80
C PHE A 15 37.28 15.06 7.12
N ILE A 16 37.22 14.57 8.37
CA ILE A 16 36.22 13.60 8.81
C ILE A 16 34.81 14.21 8.73
N SER A 17 34.65 15.48 9.10
CA SER A 17 33.36 16.18 9.05
C SER A 17 32.85 16.35 7.61
N ILE A 18 33.73 16.72 6.68
CA ILE A 18 33.38 16.81 5.25
C ILE A 18 33.01 15.42 4.69
N PHE A 19 33.72 14.37 5.08
CA PHE A 19 33.42 13.01 4.67
C PHE A 19 32.05 12.55 5.19
N LEU A 20 31.68 12.88 6.43
CA LEU A 20 30.35 12.58 7.00
C LEU A 20 29.21 13.35 6.31
N ILE A 21 29.44 14.60 5.89
CA ILE A 21 28.47 15.38 5.12
C ILE A 21 28.29 14.78 3.72
N LEU A 22 29.35 14.28 3.09
CA LEU A 22 29.28 13.60 1.79
C LEU A 22 28.58 12.23 1.85
N ILE A 23 28.61 11.55 3.01
CA ILE A 23 27.88 10.28 3.24
C ILE A 23 26.41 10.54 3.61
N SER A 24 26.02 11.79 3.86
CA SER A 24 24.64 12.16 4.16
C SER A 24 23.77 11.95 2.91
N HIS A 25 23.24 10.73 2.76
CA HIS A 25 22.19 10.42 1.81
C HIS A 25 21.00 11.33 2.11
N SER A 26 20.67 12.21 1.17
CA SER A 26 19.35 12.82 1.15
C SER A 26 18.37 11.70 0.84
N ASP A 27 17.56 11.29 1.83
CA ASP A 27 16.37 10.47 1.59
C ASP A 27 15.42 11.32 0.73
N ALA A 28 15.58 11.27 -0.59
CA ALA A 28 14.56 11.78 -1.49
C ALA A 28 13.27 11.01 -1.21
N GLY A 29 12.15 11.74 -1.07
CA GLY A 29 10.86 11.12 -0.83
C GLY A 29 10.55 10.06 -1.90
N LYS A 30 9.97 8.94 -1.48
CA LYS A 30 9.60 7.85 -2.35
C LYS A 30 8.33 8.23 -3.11
N ILE A 31 8.32 8.10 -4.44
CA ILE A 31 7.18 8.46 -5.27
C ILE A 31 6.25 7.26 -5.43
N SER A 32 4.95 7.49 -5.28
CA SER A 32 3.89 6.53 -5.54
C SER A 32 2.98 7.04 -6.65
N ILE A 33 2.49 6.14 -7.50
CA ILE A 33 1.57 6.44 -8.59
C ILE A 33 0.39 5.48 -8.58
N TYR A 34 -0.79 5.99 -8.95
CA TYR A 34 -1.96 5.17 -9.25
C TYR A 34 -1.97 4.83 -10.74
N TRP A 35 -2.22 3.56 -11.06
CA TRP A 35 -2.28 3.04 -12.42
C TRP A 35 -3.53 2.17 -12.59
N GLY A 36 -4.19 2.25 -13.74
CA GLY A 36 -5.25 1.31 -14.13
C GLY A 36 -6.59 1.96 -14.46
N GLN A 37 -6.70 3.29 -14.45
CA GLN A 37 -7.98 3.98 -14.71
C GLN A 37 -8.03 4.72 -16.05
N ASN A 38 -6.98 4.63 -16.87
CA ASN A 38 -6.95 5.23 -18.20
C ASN A 38 -6.15 4.36 -19.18
N GLU A 39 -6.78 3.85 -20.24
CA GLU A 39 -6.10 3.03 -21.27
C GLU A 39 -4.91 3.74 -21.93
N GLY A 40 -4.91 5.07 -21.97
CA GLY A 40 -3.83 5.88 -22.54
C GLY A 40 -2.63 6.09 -21.61
N GLU A 41 -2.64 5.54 -20.38
CA GLU A 41 -1.54 5.72 -19.41
C GLU A 41 -0.34 4.77 -19.63
N GLY A 42 -0.46 3.87 -20.61
CA GLY A 42 0.55 2.85 -20.90
C GLY A 42 0.41 1.61 -20.03
N SER A 43 1.20 0.58 -20.34
CA SER A 43 1.19 -0.68 -19.58
C SER A 43 1.78 -0.52 -18.18
N LEU A 44 1.45 -1.46 -17.29
CA LEU A 44 2.04 -1.51 -15.95
C LEU A 44 3.56 -1.72 -16.03
N ALA A 45 4.03 -2.56 -16.95
CA ALA A 45 5.46 -2.79 -17.18
C ALA A 45 6.18 -1.51 -17.63
N GLU A 46 5.61 -0.73 -18.55
CA GLU A 46 6.18 0.56 -19.00
C GLU A 46 6.22 1.58 -17.87
N THR A 47 5.13 1.69 -17.09
CA THR A 47 5.06 2.55 -15.91
C THR A 47 6.21 2.25 -14.95
N CYS A 48 6.45 0.97 -14.65
CA CYS A 48 7.55 0.51 -13.81
C CYS A 48 8.94 0.68 -14.46
N ALA A 49 9.02 0.64 -15.79
CA ALA A 49 10.28 0.82 -16.52
C ALA A 49 10.78 2.27 -16.50
N THR A 50 9.92 3.25 -16.20
CA THR A 50 10.32 4.66 -16.08
C THR A 50 11.39 4.91 -15.01
N GLY A 51 11.44 4.07 -13.97
CA GLY A 51 12.34 4.25 -12.82
C GLY A 51 11.95 5.41 -11.89
N ASN A 52 10.78 6.02 -12.11
CA ASN A 52 10.34 7.19 -11.34
C ASN A 52 9.61 6.83 -10.04
N TYR A 53 9.15 5.58 -9.90
CA TYR A 53 8.22 5.17 -8.84
C TYR A 53 8.80 4.05 -7.99
N GLU A 54 8.59 4.14 -6.69
CA GLU A 54 8.87 3.04 -5.76
C GLU A 54 7.60 2.24 -5.42
N PHE A 55 6.44 2.87 -5.56
CA PHE A 55 5.14 2.27 -5.30
C PHE A 55 4.21 2.47 -6.49
N VAL A 56 3.56 1.41 -6.94
CA VAL A 56 2.48 1.48 -7.93
C VAL A 56 1.22 0.89 -7.31
N ASN A 57 0.18 1.71 -7.19
CA ASN A 57 -1.13 1.32 -6.69
C ASN A 57 -2.01 0.96 -7.89
N ILE A 58 -2.33 -0.32 -8.04
CA ILE A 58 -3.28 -0.81 -9.04
C ILE A 58 -4.68 -0.38 -8.60
N ALA A 59 -5.27 0.51 -9.40
CA ALA A 59 -6.53 1.18 -9.13
C ALA A 59 -7.59 0.65 -10.11
N PHE A 60 -8.70 0.06 -9.67
CA PHE A 60 -9.13 -0.18 -8.27
C PHE A 60 -9.85 -1.52 -8.12
N LEU A 61 -10.05 -1.95 -6.88
CA LEU A 61 -11.14 -2.86 -6.48
C LEU A 61 -12.33 -2.02 -5.95
N PRO A 62 -13.22 -1.52 -6.83
CA PRO A 62 -14.33 -0.63 -6.44
C PRO A 62 -15.60 -1.36 -6.00
N THR A 63 -15.61 -2.69 -6.01
CA THR A 63 -16.77 -3.49 -5.58
C THR A 63 -16.32 -4.52 -4.58
N PHE A 64 -16.79 -4.44 -3.34
CA PHE A 64 -16.56 -5.43 -2.28
C PHE A 64 -17.51 -5.22 -1.09
N GLY A 65 -17.62 -6.24 -0.23
CA GLY A 65 -18.42 -6.19 0.99
C GLY A 65 -19.93 -6.28 0.74
N ASN A 66 -20.69 -6.37 1.82
CA ASN A 66 -22.13 -6.61 1.83
C ASN A 66 -22.56 -7.84 1.00
N GLY A 67 -21.77 -8.92 1.06
CA GLY A 67 -22.04 -10.15 0.31
C GLY A 67 -21.92 -10.03 -1.21
N GLN A 68 -21.43 -8.90 -1.74
CA GLN A 68 -21.14 -8.74 -3.16
C GLN A 68 -19.93 -9.59 -3.56
N THR A 69 -19.93 -10.14 -4.78
CA THR A 69 -18.73 -10.71 -5.37
C THR A 69 -17.76 -9.58 -5.68
N PRO A 70 -16.54 -9.54 -5.09
CA PRO A 70 -15.65 -8.44 -5.36
C PRO A 70 -15.15 -8.47 -6.80
N MET A 71 -15.06 -7.29 -7.41
CA MET A 71 -14.73 -7.12 -8.83
C MET A 71 -13.74 -5.98 -8.98
N ILE A 72 -12.61 -6.25 -9.65
CA ILE A 72 -11.63 -5.23 -10.01
C ILE A 72 -12.15 -4.44 -11.20
N ASN A 73 -11.74 -3.19 -11.35
CA ASN A 73 -11.98 -2.38 -12.54
C ASN A 73 -10.66 -1.74 -12.95
N LEU A 74 -10.20 -2.04 -14.16
CA LEU A 74 -8.97 -1.48 -14.74
C LEU A 74 -9.26 -0.69 -16.03
N ALA A 75 -10.40 0.00 -16.06
CA ALA A 75 -10.88 0.77 -17.21
C ALA A 75 -10.77 -0.03 -18.52
N GLY A 76 -10.03 0.49 -19.51
CA GLY A 76 -9.82 -0.16 -20.81
C GLY A 76 -8.63 -1.12 -20.88
N HIS A 77 -7.86 -1.31 -19.80
CA HIS A 77 -6.65 -2.17 -19.86
C HIS A 77 -6.99 -3.66 -20.05
N CYS A 78 -8.05 -4.14 -19.41
CA CYS A 78 -8.49 -5.52 -19.51
C CYS A 78 -9.89 -5.73 -18.93
N ASP A 79 -10.56 -6.82 -19.35
CA ASP A 79 -11.86 -7.22 -18.80
C ASP A 79 -11.69 -8.35 -17.76
N PRO A 80 -11.94 -8.10 -16.47
CA PRO A 80 -11.83 -9.10 -15.43
C PRO A 80 -12.98 -10.12 -15.42
N SER A 81 -14.13 -9.80 -16.03
CA SER A 81 -15.31 -10.69 -16.06
C SER A 81 -15.06 -11.98 -16.86
N ILE A 82 -14.11 -11.93 -17.81
CA ILE A 82 -13.68 -13.05 -18.65
C ILE A 82 -12.25 -13.52 -18.33
N ASN A 83 -11.72 -13.18 -17.14
CA ASN A 83 -10.33 -13.44 -16.74
C ASN A 83 -9.26 -12.81 -17.66
N GLY A 84 -9.60 -11.73 -18.38
CA GLY A 84 -8.71 -11.05 -19.32
C GLY A 84 -7.52 -10.34 -18.68
N CYS A 85 -7.59 -10.05 -17.38
CA CYS A 85 -6.54 -9.32 -16.64
C CYS A 85 -5.40 -10.19 -16.11
N THR A 86 -5.43 -11.51 -16.32
CA THR A 86 -4.44 -12.44 -15.78
C THR A 86 -3.03 -12.24 -16.34
N HIS A 87 -2.91 -11.65 -17.54
CA HIS A 87 -1.63 -11.31 -18.15
C HIS A 87 -0.83 -10.29 -17.33
N LEU A 88 -1.49 -9.43 -16.53
CA LEU A 88 -0.82 -8.46 -15.65
C LEU A 88 0.09 -9.13 -14.62
N SER A 89 -0.06 -10.45 -14.39
CA SER A 89 0.85 -11.21 -13.56
C SER A 89 2.32 -11.09 -14.00
N SER A 90 2.63 -11.00 -15.29
CA SER A 90 4.01 -10.81 -15.78
C SER A 90 4.53 -9.42 -15.48
N ASP A 91 3.67 -8.42 -15.62
CA ASP A 91 4.01 -7.01 -15.45
C ASP A 91 4.28 -6.71 -13.98
N ILE A 92 3.40 -7.20 -13.08
CA ILE A 92 3.59 -7.12 -11.63
C ILE A 92 4.95 -7.70 -11.24
N LYS A 93 5.29 -8.90 -11.72
CA LYS A 93 6.59 -9.53 -11.42
C LYS A 93 7.76 -8.73 -11.98
N SER A 94 7.59 -8.11 -13.15
CA SER A 94 8.60 -7.25 -13.77
C SER A 94 8.84 -5.98 -12.95
N CYS A 95 7.79 -5.37 -12.40
CA CYS A 95 7.89 -4.26 -11.44
C CYS A 95 8.62 -4.69 -10.16
N GLN A 96 8.20 -5.81 -9.56
CA GLN A 96 8.79 -6.33 -8.33
C GLN A 96 10.27 -6.69 -8.49
N ALA A 97 10.67 -7.21 -9.65
CA ALA A 97 12.07 -7.49 -9.98
C ALA A 97 12.93 -6.22 -10.02
N LYS A 98 12.33 -5.05 -10.26
CA LYS A 98 12.98 -3.73 -10.19
C LYS A 98 12.97 -3.12 -8.78
N GLY A 99 12.45 -3.83 -7.78
CA GLY A 99 12.31 -3.34 -6.40
C GLY A 99 11.08 -2.47 -6.16
N ILE A 100 10.22 -2.29 -7.17
CA ILE A 100 8.98 -1.51 -7.07
C ILE A 100 7.92 -2.33 -6.36
N LYS A 101 7.24 -1.71 -5.39
CA LYS A 101 6.14 -2.31 -4.65
C LYS A 101 4.84 -2.14 -5.41
N VAL A 102 4.17 -3.27 -5.71
CA VAL A 102 2.90 -3.26 -6.43
C VAL A 102 1.79 -3.58 -5.44
N ILE A 103 0.87 -2.65 -5.26
CA ILE A 103 -0.14 -2.64 -4.20
C ILE A 103 -1.52 -2.58 -4.86
N LEU A 104 -2.51 -3.34 -4.37
CA LEU A 104 -3.89 -3.18 -4.82
C LEU A 104 -4.56 -2.07 -4.02
N SER A 105 -5.13 -1.08 -4.69
CA SER A 105 -5.99 -0.09 -4.04
C SER A 105 -7.45 -0.53 -4.06
N ILE A 106 -8.09 -0.55 -2.90
CA ILE A 106 -9.52 -0.84 -2.74
C ILE A 106 -10.29 0.46 -2.51
N GLY A 107 -11.45 0.59 -3.14
CA GLY A 107 -12.29 1.78 -3.03
C GLY A 107 -12.27 2.65 -4.29
N GLY A 108 -11.83 3.90 -4.15
CA GLY A 108 -11.84 4.97 -5.14
C GLY A 108 -13.14 5.80 -5.15
N GLY A 109 -13.12 6.97 -5.76
CA GLY A 109 -14.26 7.91 -5.79
C GLY A 109 -15.56 7.41 -6.43
N ALA A 110 -15.55 6.25 -7.10
CA ALA A 110 -16.73 5.61 -7.68
C ALA A 110 -16.69 4.10 -7.44
N GLY A 111 -17.83 3.50 -7.02
CA GLY A 111 -17.92 2.08 -6.74
C GLY A 111 -19.10 1.72 -5.85
N SER A 112 -19.21 0.43 -5.54
CA SER A 112 -20.18 -0.13 -4.58
C SER A 112 -19.41 -0.93 -3.53
N TYR A 113 -18.88 -0.21 -2.54
CA TYR A 113 -18.10 -0.81 -1.46
C TYR A 113 -18.54 -0.29 -0.09
N TYR A 114 -18.77 -1.22 0.84
CA TYR A 114 -19.00 -0.94 2.26
C TYR A 114 -18.97 -2.25 3.04
N LEU A 115 -18.65 -2.18 4.33
CA LEU A 115 -18.66 -3.33 5.22
C LEU A 115 -19.83 -3.23 6.18
N ASN A 116 -20.69 -4.24 6.19
CA ASN A 116 -21.92 -4.22 7.00
C ASN A 116 -21.75 -4.82 8.42
N SER A 117 -20.64 -5.54 8.67
CA SER A 117 -20.40 -6.29 9.90
C SER A 117 -18.93 -6.74 10.04
N VAL A 118 -18.57 -7.32 11.19
CA VAL A 118 -17.19 -7.81 11.44
C VAL A 118 -16.90 -8.99 10.53
N ASP A 119 -17.90 -9.85 10.36
CA ASP A 119 -17.78 -11.06 9.56
C ASP A 119 -17.67 -10.72 8.07
N ASP A 120 -18.35 -9.68 7.60
CA ASP A 120 -18.18 -9.16 6.25
C ASP A 120 -16.75 -8.60 6.03
N ALA A 121 -16.22 -7.87 7.01
CA ALA A 121 -14.82 -7.41 6.97
C ALA A 121 -13.82 -8.59 6.91
N ARG A 122 -14.05 -9.66 7.69
CA ARG A 122 -13.24 -10.89 7.66
C ARG A 122 -13.33 -11.61 6.32
N GLN A 123 -14.52 -11.67 5.71
CA GLN A 123 -14.73 -12.26 4.40
C GLN A 123 -13.97 -11.49 3.32
N VAL A 124 -14.07 -10.16 3.32
CA VAL A 124 -13.30 -9.31 2.38
C VAL A 124 -11.80 -9.48 2.59
N ALA A 125 -11.30 -9.48 3.83
CA ALA A 125 -9.88 -9.70 4.11
C ALA A 125 -9.40 -11.09 3.61
N THR A 126 -10.21 -12.13 3.81
CA THR A 126 -9.93 -13.49 3.31
C THR A 126 -9.91 -13.54 1.79
N TYR A 127 -10.85 -12.85 1.14
CA TYR A 127 -10.88 -12.73 -0.32
C TYR A 127 -9.62 -12.04 -0.85
N LEU A 128 -9.22 -10.90 -0.26
CA LEU A 128 -8.00 -10.18 -0.65
C LEU A 128 -6.76 -11.04 -0.48
N TRP A 129 -6.66 -11.76 0.65
CA TRP A 129 -5.55 -12.67 0.91
C TRP A 129 -5.43 -13.76 -0.16
N ASN A 130 -6.54 -14.42 -0.48
CA ASN A 130 -6.57 -15.56 -1.40
C ASN A 130 -6.44 -15.19 -2.87
N ASN A 131 -6.93 -14.01 -3.27
CA ASN A 131 -6.98 -13.61 -4.68
C ASN A 131 -5.85 -12.68 -5.12
N PHE A 132 -5.24 -11.94 -4.19
CA PHE A 132 -4.22 -10.92 -4.53
C PHE A 132 -2.91 -11.06 -3.74
N LEU A 133 -2.96 -11.63 -2.54
CA LEU A 133 -1.77 -11.82 -1.69
C LEU A 133 -1.32 -13.29 -1.68
N GLY A 134 -0.73 -13.74 -0.57
CA GLY A 134 -0.07 -15.05 -0.45
C GLY A 134 -1.00 -16.25 -0.26
N GLY A 135 -2.32 -16.05 -0.24
CA GLY A 135 -3.28 -17.14 -0.19
C GLY A 135 -3.44 -17.85 -1.54
N LYS A 136 -4.40 -18.78 -1.61
CA LYS A 136 -4.65 -19.59 -2.81
C LYS A 136 -6.08 -19.40 -3.30
N SER A 137 -6.22 -19.24 -4.61
CA SER A 137 -7.49 -19.19 -5.32
C SER A 137 -7.26 -19.75 -6.73
N SER A 138 -8.24 -20.46 -7.27
CA SER A 138 -8.20 -20.98 -8.65
C SER A 138 -8.44 -19.89 -9.70
N SER A 139 -9.00 -18.75 -9.31
CA SER A 139 -9.44 -17.67 -10.20
C SER A 139 -8.96 -16.32 -9.70
N ARG A 140 -7.64 -16.13 -9.64
CA ARG A 140 -7.03 -14.86 -9.23
C ARG A 140 -7.19 -13.80 -10.34
N PRO A 141 -7.79 -12.63 -10.08
CA PRO A 141 -8.10 -11.65 -11.13
C PRO A 141 -6.88 -11.14 -11.91
N LEU A 142 -5.75 -10.99 -11.23
CA LEU A 142 -4.47 -10.53 -11.81
C LEU A 142 -3.50 -11.69 -12.08
N GLY A 143 -4.01 -12.93 -12.11
CA GLY A 143 -3.20 -14.12 -12.29
C GLY A 143 -2.37 -14.49 -11.06
N GLY A 144 -1.27 -15.22 -11.30
CA GLY A 144 -0.48 -15.88 -10.25
C GLY A 144 0.50 -14.99 -9.49
N ALA A 145 0.53 -13.67 -9.74
CA ALA A 145 1.38 -12.75 -8.99
C ALA A 145 0.84 -12.51 -7.58
N VAL A 146 1.76 -12.30 -6.63
CA VAL A 146 1.47 -11.96 -5.23
C VAL A 146 1.80 -10.49 -5.06
N LEU A 147 0.81 -9.67 -4.75
CA LEU A 147 1.00 -8.24 -4.51
C LEU A 147 1.73 -7.97 -3.19
N ASP A 148 2.38 -6.81 -3.09
CA ASP A 148 3.16 -6.41 -1.92
C ASP A 148 2.27 -5.89 -0.77
N GLY A 149 1.02 -5.52 -1.04
CA GLY A 149 0.11 -5.02 -0.02
C GLY A 149 -1.26 -4.61 -0.56
N ILE A 150 -2.05 -4.01 0.34
CA ILE A 150 -3.36 -3.41 0.07
C ILE A 150 -3.31 -1.94 0.49
N ASP A 151 -3.76 -1.07 -0.39
CA ASP A 151 -3.99 0.36 -0.18
C ASP A 151 -5.49 0.61 0.02
N PHE A 152 -5.83 1.54 0.91
CA PHE A 152 -7.21 1.80 1.36
C PHE A 152 -7.62 3.22 0.94
N ASP A 153 -8.19 3.32 -0.25
CA ASP A 153 -8.70 4.58 -0.80
C ASP A 153 -10.22 4.66 -0.63
N ILE A 154 -10.67 4.80 0.62
CA ILE A 154 -12.10 4.76 0.97
C ILE A 154 -12.67 6.18 0.95
N GLU A 155 -13.38 6.53 -0.12
CA GLU A 155 -13.87 7.88 -0.38
C GLU A 155 -15.40 8.03 -0.25
N VAL A 156 -16.15 6.95 -0.51
CA VAL A 156 -17.61 6.96 -0.49
C VAL A 156 -18.13 6.59 0.90
N PHE A 157 -18.70 7.57 1.61
CA PHE A 157 -19.36 7.37 2.89
C PHE A 157 -20.88 7.22 2.70
N LEU A 158 -21.40 5.99 2.76
CA LEU A 158 -22.82 5.77 3.05
C LEU A 158 -23.02 5.67 4.56
N ILE A 159 -23.36 6.79 5.19
CA ILE A 159 -23.79 6.81 6.59
C ILE A 159 -25.23 6.26 6.67
N THR A 160 -25.39 5.01 7.10
CA THR A 160 -26.56 4.64 7.91
C THR A 160 -26.06 4.13 9.26
N CYS A 161 -25.99 5.04 10.22
CA CYS A 161 -25.66 4.70 11.60
C CYS A 161 -26.92 4.11 12.26
N GLY A 162 -27.06 2.78 12.18
CA GLY A 162 -28.07 2.00 12.89
C GLY A 162 -27.40 1.06 13.88
N SER A 163 -27.22 1.52 15.12
CA SER A 163 -26.92 0.85 16.39
C SER A 163 -25.97 -0.37 16.50
N ASN A 164 -25.36 -0.93 15.45
CA ASN A 164 -24.39 -2.03 15.51
C ASN A 164 -23.38 -2.06 14.34
N SER A 165 -23.21 -0.94 13.62
CA SER A 165 -22.36 -0.93 12.42
C SER A 165 -20.89 -0.66 12.74
N ILE A 166 -20.01 -1.44 12.09
CA ILE A 166 -18.56 -1.24 12.15
C ILE A 166 -18.18 0.08 11.53
N ILE A 167 -17.73 0.91 12.44
CA ILE A 167 -16.98 2.10 12.19
C ILE A 167 -15.58 1.65 11.71
N ILE A 168 -15.35 1.69 10.37
CA ILE A 168 -14.02 2.10 9.87
C ILE A 168 -14.02 3.63 9.97
N LEU A 169 -14.02 4.14 11.19
CA LEU A 169 -13.52 5.49 11.46
C LEU A 169 -12.12 5.27 12.00
N LEU A 170 -11.19 6.03 11.45
CA LEU A 170 -9.93 6.39 12.07
C LEU A 170 -10.09 6.42 13.60
N VAL A 171 -9.48 5.46 14.29
CA VAL A 171 -9.64 5.20 15.72
C VAL A 171 -9.24 6.44 16.52
N SER A 172 -10.20 7.32 16.80
CA SER A 172 -9.96 8.58 17.52
C SER A 172 -10.25 8.43 19.02
N SER A 173 -11.03 7.44 19.44
CA SER A 173 -11.40 7.27 20.85
C SER A 173 -10.36 6.47 21.66
N PRO A 174 -10.08 6.85 22.93
CA PRO A 174 -9.21 6.08 23.82
C PRO A 174 -9.73 4.69 24.19
N LEU A 175 -11.06 4.49 24.16
CA LEU A 175 -11.71 3.25 24.59
C LEU A 175 -11.49 2.11 23.57
N GLU A 176 -11.55 2.42 22.28
CA GLU A 176 -11.33 1.46 21.18
C GLU A 176 -9.86 1.00 21.07
N ARG A 177 -8.90 1.85 21.47
CA ARG A 177 -7.49 1.47 21.60
C ARG A 177 -7.26 0.34 22.60
N SER A 178 -8.14 0.18 23.60
CA SER A 178 -8.03 -0.92 24.56
C SER A 178 -8.57 -2.24 23.99
N VAL A 179 -9.52 -2.19 23.06
CA VAL A 179 -10.09 -3.37 22.40
C VAL A 179 -9.12 -3.92 21.35
N LEU A 180 -8.50 -3.05 20.54
CA LEU A 180 -7.49 -3.46 19.55
C LEU A 180 -6.23 -4.04 20.20
N ARG A 181 -5.82 -3.53 21.37
CA ARG A 181 -4.75 -4.13 22.17
C ARG A 181 -5.11 -5.51 22.73
N LYS A 182 -6.38 -5.74 23.07
CA LYS A 182 -6.87 -7.05 23.53
C LYS A 182 -7.00 -8.08 22.40
N LEU A 183 -7.17 -7.63 21.16
CA LEU A 183 -7.24 -8.47 19.96
C LEU A 183 -5.86 -8.74 19.30
N GLY A 184 -4.75 -8.37 19.94
CA GLY A 184 -3.40 -8.64 19.41
C GLY A 184 -2.99 -7.81 18.20
N MET A 185 -3.80 -6.84 17.77
CA MET A 185 -3.51 -5.98 16.60
C MET A 185 -2.55 -4.84 16.97
N ILE A 186 -1.29 -5.20 17.24
CA ILE A 186 -0.22 -4.25 17.57
C ILE A 186 0.33 -3.68 16.26
N GLY A 187 0.02 -2.42 15.93
CA GLY A 187 0.73 -1.75 14.84
C GLY A 187 0.15 -0.42 14.31
N ILE A 188 -1.12 -0.14 14.57
CA ILE A 188 -1.77 1.02 13.96
C ILE A 188 -1.52 2.28 14.80
N ARG A 189 -0.49 3.05 14.44
CA ARG A 189 -0.27 4.42 14.94
C ARG A 189 -0.69 5.39 13.84
N PHE A 190 -1.89 5.98 13.96
CA PHE A 190 -2.37 7.03 13.07
C PHE A 190 -1.69 8.37 13.40
N LEU A 191 -1.08 9.01 12.41
CA LEU A 191 -0.59 10.39 12.51
C LEU A 191 -1.57 11.31 11.78
N ARG A 192 -1.85 12.46 12.41
CA ARG A 192 -2.75 13.50 11.93
C ARG A 192 -1.92 14.56 11.19
N GLY A 193 -2.28 14.90 9.95
CA GLY A 193 -2.04 16.23 9.39
C GLY A 193 -1.31 16.34 8.05
N ARG A 194 -2.05 16.89 7.08
CA ARG A 194 -1.66 17.76 5.94
C ARG A 194 -0.49 17.34 5.05
N TYR A 195 -0.87 16.88 3.84
CA TYR A 195 -0.13 16.94 2.58
C TYR A 195 1.38 16.66 2.66
N SER A 196 1.74 15.47 3.11
CA SER A 196 3.00 14.82 2.75
C SER A 196 2.89 13.36 3.15
N TRP A 197 2.79 12.46 2.17
CA TRP A 197 2.67 11.03 2.40
C TRP A 197 4.08 10.45 2.65
N ASP A 198 4.49 10.32 3.91
CA ASP A 198 5.67 9.53 4.31
C ASP A 198 5.27 8.04 4.37
N TYR A 199 5.66 7.27 3.34
CA TYR A 199 5.31 5.85 3.11
C TYR A 199 5.98 4.85 4.09
N ARG A 200 6.40 5.27 5.29
CA ARG A 200 7.16 4.42 6.21
C ARG A 200 6.38 3.30 6.92
N ARG A 201 5.15 2.96 6.53
CA ARG A 201 4.41 1.80 7.10
C ARG A 201 3.55 1.07 6.07
N LEU A 202 4.17 0.13 5.35
CA LEU A 202 3.47 -0.96 4.67
C LEU A 202 3.06 -2.00 5.70
N LEU A 203 1.76 -2.30 5.80
CA LEU A 203 1.25 -3.37 6.66
C LEU A 203 1.49 -4.72 5.97
N LYS A 204 2.46 -5.49 6.49
CA LYS A 204 2.62 -6.90 6.17
C LYS A 204 1.62 -7.69 7.03
N LEU A 205 0.56 -8.22 6.43
CA LEU A 205 -0.35 -9.15 7.10
C LEU A 205 0.41 -10.46 7.35
N ARG A 206 0.96 -10.64 8.55
CA ARG A 206 1.55 -11.90 9.01
C ARG A 206 1.04 -12.23 10.41
N GLU A 207 0.76 -13.53 10.59
CA GLU A 207 0.44 -14.27 11.82
C GLU A 207 -0.98 -14.14 12.38
N LEU A 208 -1.90 -14.86 11.72
CA LEU A 208 -3.01 -15.54 12.40
C LEU A 208 -2.81 -17.05 12.20
N ASP A 209 -1.89 -17.62 12.96
CA ASP A 209 -1.80 -19.05 13.21
C ASP A 209 -1.38 -19.25 14.67
N SER A 210 -2.38 -19.38 15.55
CA SER A 210 -2.43 -20.21 16.76
C SER A 210 -3.77 -20.01 17.48
#